data_AF-A0A382KSY7-F1
#
_entry.id   AF-A0A382KSY7-F1
#
_cell.length_a   1.000
_cell.length_b   1.000
_cell.length_c   1.000
_cell.angle_alpha   90.00
_cell.angle_beta   90.00
_cell.angle_gamma   90.00
#
_symmetry.space_group_name_H-M   'P 1'
#
loop_
_entity.id
_entity.type
_entity.pdbx_description
1 polymer ?
#
loop_
_entity_poly.entity_id
_entity_poly.type
_entity_poly.pdbx_seq_one_letter_code
_entity_poly.pdbx_strand_id
1 'polypeptide(L)'
;MKNKTSQSGFTLIELIAVMVILGILAAVIIPRIATLTSGAYESNVRNMYGLIKNEVNAQAMKAAMSGGSAGHLETFPNPGQEAGFLALDYYLQQWVDDYDTDMWSSFASSDGYENRTGASPENVGAVLFMYHPHGKPNADIVWAEGDGTLTPGGGSASLEDFYWIYYAPRTSASGTAKGRERDGYVMAAWTSGPNMATALTFDNDMISNGTTTQAGDDVEITDLTLLVGD
;
A
#
# COMPACT_ATOMS: atom_id res chain seq x y z
N MET A 1 19.10 -7.08 -69.59
CA MET A 1 18.70 -8.44 -69.12
C MET A 1 18.26 -8.29 -67.67
N LYS A 2 17.00 -8.59 -67.32
CA LYS A 2 16.49 -8.52 -65.94
C LYS A 2 16.55 -9.93 -65.35
N ASN A 3 17.46 -10.16 -64.41
CA ASN A 3 17.54 -11.40 -63.65
C ASN A 3 16.36 -11.44 -62.68
N LYS A 4 15.39 -12.33 -62.90
CA LYS A 4 14.40 -12.67 -61.88
C LYS A 4 15.05 -13.65 -60.91
N THR A 5 15.35 -13.19 -59.69
CA THR A 5 15.73 -14.05 -58.59
C THR A 5 14.53 -14.93 -58.23
N SER A 6 14.71 -16.24 -58.29
CA SER A 6 13.72 -17.21 -57.83
C SER A 6 13.58 -17.08 -56.32
N GLN A 7 12.44 -16.53 -55.87
CA GLN A 7 12.10 -16.47 -54.46
C GLN A 7 11.74 -17.89 -54.01
N SER A 8 12.63 -18.53 -53.25
CA SER A 8 12.37 -19.82 -52.62
C SER A 8 11.22 -19.64 -51.62
N GLY A 9 10.10 -20.32 -51.86
CA GLY A 9 9.00 -20.39 -50.90
C GLY A 9 9.43 -21.14 -49.64
N PHE A 10 8.85 -20.77 -48.50
CA PHE A 10 9.04 -21.45 -47.21
C PHE A 10 8.44 -22.86 -47.26
N THR A 11 9.11 -23.87 -46.73
CA THR A 11 8.58 -25.24 -46.68
C THR A 11 7.64 -25.43 -45.48
N LEU A 12 6.69 -26.36 -45.58
CA LEU A 12 5.75 -26.67 -44.50
C LEU A 12 6.50 -27.19 -43.26
N ILE A 13 7.58 -27.96 -43.44
CA ILE A 13 8.38 -28.51 -42.34
C ILE A 13 9.14 -27.42 -41.57
N GLU A 14 9.65 -26.39 -42.23
CA GLU A 14 10.28 -25.26 -41.55
C GLU A 14 9.28 -24.50 -40.69
N LEU A 15 8.05 -24.34 -41.18
CA LEU A 15 7.00 -23.67 -40.43
C LEU A 15 6.57 -24.49 -39.19
N ILE A 16 6.48 -25.81 -39.30
CA ILE A 16 6.23 -26.70 -38.15
C ILE A 16 7.38 -26.61 -37.14
N ALA A 17 8.64 -26.67 -37.59
CA ALA A 17 9.80 -26.61 -36.70
C ALA A 17 9.80 -25.31 -35.87
N VAL A 18 9.48 -24.17 -36.50
CA VAL A 18 9.37 -22.88 -35.80
C VAL A 18 8.24 -22.90 -34.78
N MET A 19 7.06 -23.43 -35.12
CA MET A 19 5.93 -23.53 -34.19
C MET A 19 6.25 -24.40 -32.97
N VAL A 20 6.96 -25.53 -33.17
CA VAL A 20 7.40 -26.41 -32.08
C VAL A 20 8.38 -25.69 -31.16
N ILE A 21 9.37 -24.99 -31.73
CA ILE A 21 10.34 -24.22 -30.94
C ILE A 21 9.63 -23.12 -30.13
N LEU A 22 8.74 -22.35 -30.75
CA LEU A 22 7.96 -21.32 -30.04
C LEU A 22 7.08 -21.92 -28.95
N GLY A 23 6.49 -23.10 -29.18
CA GLY A 23 5.71 -23.82 -28.16
C GLY A 23 6.54 -24.20 -26.93
N ILE A 24 7.75 -24.73 -27.14
CA ILE A 24 8.67 -25.09 -26.04
C ILE A 24 9.14 -23.83 -25.30
N LEU A 25 9.51 -22.77 -26.02
CA LEU A 25 9.94 -21.51 -25.42
C LEU A 25 8.83 -20.89 -24.57
N ALA A 26 7.59 -20.86 -25.08
CA ALA A 26 6.44 -20.34 -24.35
C ALA A 26 6.19 -21.10 -23.04
N ALA A 27 6.26 -22.44 -23.07
CA ALA A 27 6.03 -23.28 -21.90
C ALA A 27 7.01 -22.99 -20.74
N VAL A 28 8.25 -22.61 -21.05
CA VAL A 28 9.27 -22.29 -20.04
C VAL A 28 9.21 -20.81 -19.61
N ILE A 29 8.91 -19.91 -20.53
CA ILE A 29 8.96 -18.45 -20.28
C ILE A 29 7.74 -17.97 -19.50
N ILE A 30 6.53 -18.46 -19.81
CA ILE A 30 5.28 -17.97 -19.21
C ILE A 30 5.28 -18.08 -17.67
N PRO A 31 5.60 -19.24 -17.06
CA PRO A 31 5.61 -19.35 -15.60
C PRO A 31 6.62 -18.40 -14.94
N ARG A 32 7.76 -18.18 -15.60
CA ARG A 32 8.81 -17.29 -15.11
C ARG A 32 8.42 -15.82 -15.21
N ILE A 33 7.72 -15.40 -16.26
CA ILE A 33 7.23 -14.02 -16.39
C ILE A 33 6.25 -13.72 -15.25
N ALA A 34 5.32 -14.63 -14.96
CA ALA A 34 4.32 -14.42 -13.90
C ALA A 34 4.95 -14.22 -12.50
N THR A 35 5.99 -14.99 -12.17
CA THR A 35 6.69 -14.82 -10.88
C THR A 35 7.55 -13.55 -10.82
N LEU A 36 8.11 -13.12 -11.96
CA LEU A 36 8.84 -11.85 -12.04
C LEU A 36 7.92 -10.64 -11.89
N THR A 37 6.70 -10.70 -12.44
CA THR A 37 5.73 -9.61 -12.30
C THR A 37 5.23 -9.49 -10.87
N SER A 38 4.87 -10.59 -10.20
CA SER A 38 4.44 -10.55 -8.79
C SER A 38 5.55 -10.03 -7.87
N GLY A 39 6.80 -10.46 -8.10
CA GLY A 39 7.95 -9.93 -7.35
C GLY A 39 8.22 -8.45 -7.61
N ALA A 40 7.91 -7.93 -8.81
CA ALA A 40 8.03 -6.52 -9.12
C ALA A 40 6.96 -5.69 -8.37
N TYR A 41 5.73 -6.20 -8.25
CA TYR A 41 4.66 -5.54 -7.51
C TYR A 41 4.99 -5.43 -6.02
N GLU A 42 5.42 -6.53 -5.40
CA GLU A 42 5.82 -6.52 -4.00
C GLU A 42 7.04 -5.61 -3.76
N SER A 43 8.00 -5.58 -4.69
CA SER A 43 9.13 -4.65 -4.64
C SER A 43 8.70 -3.18 -4.67
N ASN A 44 7.68 -2.83 -5.47
CA ASN A 44 7.10 -1.48 -5.50
C ASN A 44 6.51 -1.11 -4.13
N VAL A 45 5.70 -2.00 -3.56
CA VAL A 45 5.09 -1.82 -2.23
C VAL A 45 6.15 -1.64 -1.15
N ARG A 46 7.22 -2.45 -1.17
CA ARG A 46 8.35 -2.34 -0.24
C ARG A 46 9.08 -1.01 -0.37
N ASN A 47 9.25 -0.51 -1.59
CA ASN A 47 9.84 0.81 -1.83
C ASN A 47 8.96 1.91 -1.23
N MET A 48 7.66 1.91 -1.57
CA MET A 48 6.69 2.88 -1.06
C MET A 48 6.59 2.85 0.46
N TYR A 49 6.55 1.66 1.06
CA TYR A 49 6.57 1.47 2.51
C TYR A 49 7.79 2.14 3.15
N GLY A 50 8.98 1.96 2.57
CA GLY A 50 10.21 2.60 3.03
C GLY A 50 10.18 4.13 2.91
N LEU A 51 9.61 4.65 1.82
CA LEU A 51 9.43 6.09 1.62
C LEU A 51 8.50 6.69 2.67
N ILE A 52 7.30 6.12 2.83
CA ILE A 52 6.30 6.55 3.82
C ILE A 52 6.89 6.48 5.23
N LYS A 53 7.60 5.39 5.57
CA LYS A 53 8.32 5.27 6.84
C LYS A 53 9.24 6.45 7.08
N ASN A 54 10.10 6.77 6.13
CA ASN A 54 11.08 7.83 6.30
C ASN A 54 10.40 9.19 6.47
N GLU A 55 9.33 9.44 5.70
CA GLU A 55 8.57 10.69 5.80
C GLU A 55 7.85 10.84 7.14
N VAL A 56 7.21 9.78 7.64
CA VAL A 56 6.58 9.76 8.98
C VAL A 56 7.59 10.15 10.06
N ASN A 57 8.81 9.60 10.00
CA ASN A 57 9.88 9.95 10.95
C ASN A 57 10.38 11.40 10.74
N ALA A 58 10.48 11.87 9.49
CA ALA A 58 10.87 13.25 9.20
C ALA A 58 9.85 14.26 9.73
N GLN A 59 8.54 13.97 9.63
CA GLN A 59 7.47 14.78 10.22
C GLN A 59 7.57 14.82 11.74
N ALA A 60 7.84 13.68 12.40
CA ALA A 60 8.05 13.63 13.84
C ALA A 60 9.28 14.44 14.29
N MET A 61 10.39 14.35 13.55
CA MET A 61 11.58 15.17 13.80
C MET A 61 11.30 16.66 13.61
N LYS A 62 10.55 17.02 12.56
CA LYS A 62 10.12 18.39 12.32
C LYS A 62 9.26 18.92 13.47
N ALA A 63 8.37 18.10 14.02
CA ALA A 63 7.59 18.45 15.21
C ALA A 63 8.51 18.70 16.42
N ALA A 64 9.53 17.86 16.64
CA ALA A 64 10.50 18.07 17.71
C ALA A 64 11.29 19.38 17.56
N MET A 65 11.62 19.76 16.32
CA MET A 65 12.36 21.00 16.05
C MET A 65 11.50 22.26 16.13
N SER A 66 10.21 22.17 15.83
CA SER A 66 9.27 23.31 15.80
C SER A 66 8.39 23.42 17.04
N GLY A 67 8.52 22.50 17.99
CA GLY A 67 7.79 22.47 19.24
C GLY A 67 8.06 23.72 20.08
N GLY A 68 7.07 24.61 20.16
CA GLY A 68 7.14 25.84 20.97
C GLY A 68 7.12 25.55 22.47
N SER A 69 6.33 26.31 23.24
CA SER A 69 6.22 26.11 24.70
C SER A 69 5.68 24.73 25.11
N ALA A 70 5.09 23.98 24.17
CA ALA A 70 4.56 22.63 24.37
C ALA A 70 5.64 21.53 24.35
N GLY A 71 6.89 21.86 24.02
CA GLY A 71 8.04 20.95 24.12
C GLY A 71 8.61 20.51 22.76
N HIS A 72 9.93 20.34 22.73
CA HIS A 72 10.70 19.90 21.56
C HIS A 72 10.72 18.36 21.51
N LEU A 73 9.54 17.76 21.35
CA LEU A 73 9.35 16.32 21.42
C LEU A 73 8.97 15.77 20.05
N GLU A 74 9.48 14.59 19.73
CA GLU A 74 9.02 13.85 18.56
C GLU A 74 7.55 13.50 18.77
N THR A 75 6.73 13.85 17.78
CA THR A 75 5.29 13.60 17.77
C THR A 75 4.91 13.17 16.38
N PHE A 76 4.46 11.93 16.25
CA PHE A 76 4.08 11.35 14.97
C PHE A 76 2.76 11.97 14.47
N PRO A 77 2.62 12.17 13.16
CA PRO A 77 1.46 12.85 12.57
C PRO A 77 0.18 12.07 12.85
N ASN A 78 -0.87 12.77 13.28
CA ASN A 78 -2.21 12.18 13.40
C ASN A 78 -3.02 12.41 12.12
N PRO A 79 -3.46 11.35 11.44
CA PRO A 79 -4.33 11.49 10.28
C PRO A 79 -5.72 12.02 10.64
N GLY A 80 -6.36 12.73 9.71
CA GLY A 80 -7.83 12.75 9.63
C GLY A 80 -8.65 13.65 10.57
N GLN A 81 -8.12 14.77 11.08
CA GLN A 81 -8.95 15.65 11.93
C GLN A 81 -9.80 16.69 11.16
N GLU A 82 -9.45 16.97 9.90
CA GLU A 82 -10.10 18.01 9.10
C GLU A 82 -10.63 17.41 7.80
N ALA A 83 -11.79 17.88 7.34
CA ALA A 83 -12.43 17.34 6.12
C ALA A 83 -11.51 17.38 4.88
N GLY A 84 -10.54 18.30 4.83
CA GLY A 84 -9.55 18.36 3.75
C GLY A 84 -8.53 17.21 3.77
N PHE A 85 -8.25 16.63 4.94
CA PHE A 85 -7.29 15.54 5.09
C PHE A 85 -7.88 14.18 4.72
N LEU A 86 -9.22 14.09 4.67
CA LEU A 86 -9.97 12.89 4.30
C LEU A 86 -10.19 12.77 2.78
N ALA A 87 -9.71 13.75 2.02
CA ALA A 87 -9.77 13.70 0.56
C ALA A 87 -8.91 12.54 0.01
N LEU A 88 -9.40 11.89 -1.05
CA LEU A 88 -8.66 10.88 -1.79
C LEU A 88 -7.26 11.39 -2.16
N ASP A 89 -6.26 10.55 -1.95
CA ASP A 89 -4.86 10.79 -2.31
C ASP A 89 -4.18 11.94 -1.54
N TYR A 90 -4.82 12.50 -0.50
CA TYR A 90 -4.26 13.61 0.28
C TYR A 90 -2.88 13.25 0.88
N TYR A 91 -2.77 12.11 1.56
CA TYR A 91 -1.53 11.71 2.20
C TYR A 91 -0.45 11.28 1.21
N LEU A 92 -0.81 10.70 0.07
CA LEU A 92 0.16 10.52 -1.02
C LEU A 92 0.71 11.87 -1.50
N GLN A 93 -0.16 12.85 -1.78
CA GLN A 93 0.27 14.19 -2.21
C GLN A 93 1.11 14.93 -1.16
N GLN A 94 0.90 14.67 0.13
CA GLN A 94 1.66 15.32 1.20
C GLN A 94 2.96 14.61 1.55
N TRP A 95 2.99 13.27 1.50
CA TRP A 95 4.11 12.47 2.02
C TRP A 95 4.99 11.85 0.92
N VAL A 96 4.48 11.78 -0.31
CA VAL A 96 5.17 11.14 -1.42
C VAL A 96 5.22 12.12 -2.60
N ASP A 97 6.42 12.64 -2.87
CA ASP A 97 6.64 13.68 -3.89
C ASP A 97 6.36 13.17 -5.32
N ASP A 98 6.76 11.93 -5.62
CA ASP A 98 6.56 11.30 -6.92
C ASP A 98 5.99 9.89 -6.72
N TYR A 99 4.73 9.71 -7.13
CA TYR A 99 4.06 8.43 -7.14
C TYR A 99 3.21 8.30 -8.40
N ASP A 100 2.99 7.06 -8.85
CA ASP A 100 2.14 6.80 -9.99
C ASP A 100 0.66 7.02 -9.61
N THR A 101 0.09 8.13 -10.08
CA THR A 101 -1.29 8.52 -9.80
C THR A 101 -2.32 7.58 -10.41
N ASP A 102 -1.94 6.70 -11.32
CA ASP A 102 -2.82 5.69 -11.91
C ASP A 102 -2.76 4.35 -11.17
N MET A 103 -1.78 4.16 -10.28
CA MET A 103 -1.55 2.91 -9.56
C MET A 103 -1.59 3.02 -8.04
N TRP A 104 -1.53 4.21 -7.45
CA TRP A 104 -1.53 4.38 -5.99
C TRP A 104 -2.67 5.27 -5.52
N SER A 105 -3.40 4.80 -4.53
CA SER A 105 -4.41 5.61 -3.81
C SER A 105 -4.08 5.73 -2.34
N SER A 106 -4.48 6.83 -1.68
CA SER A 106 -4.49 6.90 -0.22
C SER A 106 -5.82 7.36 0.33
N PHE A 107 -6.17 6.79 1.47
CA PHE A 107 -7.39 7.05 2.20
C PHE A 107 -7.00 7.33 3.65
N ALA A 108 -7.64 8.31 4.27
CA ALA A 108 -7.47 8.59 5.69
C ALA A 108 -8.80 8.40 6.39
N SER A 109 -8.70 8.03 7.65
CA SER A 109 -9.83 7.93 8.56
C SER A 109 -9.77 9.03 9.59
N SER A 110 -10.96 9.47 10.03
CA SER A 110 -11.13 10.24 11.24
C SER A 110 -10.68 9.46 12.50
N ASP A 111 -10.61 10.12 13.66
CA ASP A 111 -10.11 9.56 14.94
C ASP A 111 -11.01 8.43 15.50
N GLY A 112 -11.03 7.29 14.81
CA GLY A 112 -11.79 6.08 15.14
C GLY A 112 -10.95 4.91 15.65
N TYR A 113 -9.63 4.96 15.48
CA TYR A 113 -8.74 3.85 15.78
C TYR A 113 -8.24 3.91 17.21
N GLU A 114 -8.38 2.80 17.94
CA GLU A 114 -7.91 2.73 19.32
C GLU A 114 -6.38 2.84 19.33
N ASN A 115 -5.88 3.90 19.95
CA ASN A 115 -4.45 4.18 20.03
C ASN A 115 -3.70 3.07 20.80
N ARG A 116 -3.87 3.09 22.12
CA ARG A 116 -3.40 2.09 23.07
C ARG A 116 -4.27 2.25 24.30
N THR A 117 -4.70 1.16 24.93
CA THR A 117 -5.51 1.26 26.15
C THR A 117 -4.83 2.15 27.20
N GLY A 118 -5.53 3.23 27.60
CA GLY A 118 -5.05 4.24 28.55
C GLY A 118 -4.10 5.30 27.97
N ALA A 119 -3.98 5.42 26.64
CA ALA A 119 -3.29 6.51 25.97
C ALA A 119 -4.15 7.77 25.87
N SER A 120 -3.47 8.93 25.73
CA SER A 120 -4.06 10.17 25.23
C SER A 120 -3.47 10.50 23.86
N PRO A 121 -4.29 10.92 22.87
CA PRO A 121 -5.75 10.75 22.85
C PRO A 121 -6.13 9.25 22.86
N GLU A 122 -7.37 8.94 23.27
CA GLU A 122 -7.89 7.56 23.31
C GLU A 122 -7.93 6.94 21.91
N ASN A 123 -8.38 7.75 20.94
CA ASN A 123 -8.42 7.38 19.53
C ASN A 123 -7.49 8.27 18.70
N VAL A 124 -7.06 7.72 17.57
CA VAL A 124 -6.23 8.36 16.55
C VAL A 124 -6.80 8.04 15.17
N GLY A 125 -6.39 8.78 14.16
CA GLY A 125 -6.67 8.46 12.77
C GLY A 125 -5.66 7.46 12.22
N ALA A 126 -5.94 6.96 11.03
CA ALA A 126 -5.06 6.09 10.27
C ALA A 126 -4.99 6.54 8.80
N VAL A 127 -3.97 6.08 8.09
CA VAL A 127 -3.87 6.20 6.63
C VAL A 127 -3.70 4.82 6.04
N LEU A 128 -4.49 4.53 5.01
CA LEU A 128 -4.38 3.35 4.18
C LEU A 128 -3.92 3.76 2.78
N PHE A 129 -2.82 3.17 2.33
CA PHE A 129 -2.31 3.33 0.97
C PHE A 129 -2.58 2.04 0.21
N MET A 130 -3.16 2.17 -0.98
CA MET A 130 -3.52 1.04 -1.83
C MET A 130 -2.73 1.09 -3.13
N TYR A 131 -2.03 0.01 -3.43
CA TYR A 131 -1.37 -0.22 -4.70
C TYR A 131 -2.25 -1.08 -5.60
N HIS A 132 -2.36 -0.63 -6.85
CA HIS A 132 -3.19 -1.21 -7.90
C HIS A 132 -2.30 -1.54 -9.11
N PRO A 133 -1.65 -2.71 -9.16
CA PRO A 133 -0.73 -3.06 -10.25
C PRO A 133 -1.39 -3.05 -11.63
N HIS A 134 -2.70 -3.27 -11.66
CA HIS A 134 -3.52 -3.29 -12.88
C HIS A 134 -4.30 -1.99 -13.09
N GLY A 135 -3.92 -0.92 -12.38
CA GLY A 135 -4.53 0.40 -12.42
C GLY A 135 -5.71 0.57 -11.46
N LYS A 136 -5.98 1.82 -11.08
CA LYS A 136 -7.06 2.17 -10.15
C LYS A 136 -8.45 1.68 -10.63
N PRO A 137 -9.25 1.09 -9.74
CA PRO A 137 -10.61 0.67 -10.06
C PRO A 137 -11.53 1.88 -10.26
N ASN A 138 -12.61 1.70 -11.01
CA ASN A 138 -13.71 2.68 -11.15
C ASN A 138 -14.89 2.33 -10.23
N ALA A 139 -14.58 1.81 -9.04
CA ALA A 139 -15.56 1.28 -8.11
C ALA A 139 -15.15 1.65 -6.69
N ASP A 140 -16.18 1.86 -5.89
CA ASP A 140 -16.12 2.15 -4.48
C ASP A 140 -15.21 1.18 -3.70
N ILE A 141 -14.24 1.74 -2.99
CA ILE A 141 -13.43 1.07 -1.97
C ILE A 141 -14.11 1.29 -0.62
N VAL A 142 -14.20 0.23 0.17
CA VAL A 142 -14.71 0.27 1.53
C VAL A 142 -13.54 0.06 2.49
N TRP A 143 -13.32 1.01 3.38
CA TRP A 143 -12.46 0.80 4.53
C TRP A 143 -13.35 0.64 5.75
N ALA A 144 -13.47 -0.59 6.26
CA ALA A 144 -14.51 -0.95 7.23
C ALA A 144 -14.48 -0.11 8.51
N GLU A 145 -13.28 0.29 8.94
CA GLU A 145 -13.03 1.06 10.16
C GLU A 145 -12.78 2.56 9.90
N GLY A 146 -12.87 3.02 8.64
CA GLY A 146 -12.57 4.39 8.22
C GLY A 146 -13.80 5.23 7.86
N ASP A 147 -13.59 6.36 7.16
CA ASP A 147 -14.65 7.27 6.73
C ASP A 147 -15.44 6.73 5.52
N GLY A 148 -16.14 5.62 5.73
CA GLY A 148 -17.11 5.05 4.80
C GLY A 148 -16.54 4.62 3.45
N THR A 149 -17.38 4.69 2.43
CA THR A 149 -17.09 4.24 1.07
C THR A 149 -16.47 5.38 0.25
N LEU A 150 -15.32 5.13 -0.38
CA LEU A 150 -14.59 6.10 -1.20
C LEU A 150 -14.48 5.61 -2.64
N THR A 151 -14.71 6.48 -3.62
CA THR A 151 -14.58 6.12 -5.04
C THR A 151 -13.20 6.55 -5.58
N PRO A 152 -12.27 5.62 -5.86
CA PRO A 152 -11.01 5.92 -6.52
C PRO A 152 -11.26 6.37 -7.97
N GLY A 153 -10.41 7.28 -8.47
CA GLY A 153 -10.42 7.66 -9.88
C GLY A 153 -9.67 6.64 -10.72
N GLY A 154 -10.19 6.25 -11.88
CA GLY A 154 -9.52 5.26 -12.73
C GLY A 154 -10.48 4.60 -13.71
N GLY A 155 -9.97 3.66 -14.51
CA GLY A 155 -10.74 2.93 -15.51
C GLY A 155 -10.52 1.42 -15.50
N SER A 156 -9.80 0.89 -14.50
CA SER A 156 -9.52 -0.54 -14.44
C SER A 156 -10.73 -1.33 -13.97
N ALA A 157 -10.92 -2.50 -14.58
CA ALA A 157 -11.88 -3.51 -14.17
C ALA A 157 -11.20 -4.70 -13.47
N SER A 158 -9.87 -4.66 -13.31
CA SER A 158 -9.14 -5.69 -12.57
C SER A 158 -9.44 -5.56 -11.08
N LEU A 159 -9.71 -6.70 -10.46
CA LEU A 159 -9.85 -6.82 -9.01
C LEU A 159 -8.74 -7.68 -8.42
N GLU A 160 -7.66 -7.91 -9.17
CA GLU A 160 -6.55 -8.78 -8.77
C GLU A 160 -5.37 -7.97 -8.23
N ASP A 161 -4.58 -8.63 -7.37
CA ASP A 161 -3.25 -8.18 -6.92
C ASP A 161 -3.21 -6.82 -6.19
N PHE A 162 -4.20 -6.49 -5.37
CA PHE A 162 -4.12 -5.29 -4.52
C PHE A 162 -3.15 -5.49 -3.36
N TYR A 163 -2.48 -4.39 -2.99
CA TYR A 163 -1.64 -4.33 -1.80
C TYR A 163 -1.99 -3.12 -0.97
N TRP A 164 -1.84 -3.27 0.34
CA TRP A 164 -2.22 -2.28 1.32
C TRP A 164 -1.01 -1.93 2.18
N ILE A 165 -0.82 -0.65 2.48
CA ILE A 165 0.07 -0.18 3.53
C ILE A 165 -0.78 0.64 4.50
N TYR A 166 -0.79 0.23 5.76
CA TYR A 166 -1.52 0.90 6.82
C TYR A 166 -0.54 1.64 7.72
N TYR A 167 -0.88 2.86 8.13
CA TYR A 167 -0.17 3.65 9.11
C TYR A 167 -1.13 4.21 10.15
N ALA A 168 -0.77 4.15 11.44
CA ALA A 168 -1.42 4.91 12.49
C ALA A 168 -0.41 5.34 13.57
N PRO A 169 -0.49 6.57 14.11
CA PRO A 169 0.32 6.98 15.25
C PRO A 169 -0.13 6.24 16.51
N ARG A 170 0.72 6.21 17.53
CA ARG A 170 0.34 5.69 18.84
C ARG A 170 1.11 6.35 19.96
N THR A 171 0.54 6.30 21.15
CA THR A 171 1.18 6.71 22.39
C THR A 171 1.64 5.48 23.15
N SER A 172 2.95 5.33 23.28
CA SER A 172 3.57 4.23 24.02
C SER A 172 3.21 4.27 25.51
N ALA A 173 3.39 3.15 26.22
CA ALA A 173 3.18 3.11 27.67
C ALA A 173 4.14 4.07 28.39
N SER A 174 5.39 4.13 27.93
CA SER A 174 6.45 5.03 28.41
C SER A 174 6.11 6.50 28.15
N GLY A 175 5.56 6.81 26.97
CA GLY A 175 5.08 8.13 26.60
C GLY A 175 3.97 8.61 27.52
N THR A 176 2.98 7.76 27.76
CA THR A 176 1.87 8.05 28.69
C THR A 176 2.38 8.35 30.10
N ALA A 177 3.30 7.55 30.62
CA ALA A 177 3.92 7.78 31.94
C ALA A 177 4.68 9.12 32.04
N LYS A 178 5.09 9.68 30.91
CA LYS A 178 5.80 10.96 30.78
C LYS A 178 4.90 12.11 30.32
N GLY A 179 3.59 11.89 30.18
CA GLY A 179 2.64 12.88 29.67
C GLY A 179 2.85 13.25 28.19
N ARG A 180 3.39 12.33 27.39
CA ARG A 180 3.55 12.49 25.93
C ARG A 180 2.39 11.85 25.21
N GLU A 181 2.14 12.34 24.00
CA GLU A 181 1.17 11.79 23.06
C GLU A 181 1.85 11.47 21.74
N ARG A 182 1.40 10.42 21.07
CA ARG A 182 1.85 10.04 19.71
C ARG A 182 3.38 9.98 19.59
N ASP A 183 4.04 9.37 20.57
CA ASP A 183 5.50 9.18 20.62
C ASP A 183 5.96 7.89 19.93
N GLY A 184 5.04 7.17 19.27
CA GLY A 184 5.31 6.04 18.41
C GLY A 184 4.31 5.97 17.25
N TYR A 185 4.42 4.91 16.45
CA TYR A 185 3.47 4.58 15.40
C TYR A 185 3.47 3.09 15.10
N VAL A 186 2.46 2.65 14.40
CA VAL A 186 2.33 1.33 13.82
C VAL A 186 2.24 1.44 12.30
N MET A 187 2.88 0.52 11.60
CA MET A 187 2.79 0.45 10.15
C MET A 187 2.92 -1.00 9.68
N ALA A 188 1.98 -1.45 8.87
CA ALA A 188 1.90 -2.82 8.39
C ALA A 188 1.48 -2.85 6.92
N ALA A 189 1.72 -3.97 6.24
CA ALA A 189 1.31 -4.14 4.86
C ALA A 189 0.64 -5.49 4.63
N TRP A 190 -0.29 -5.53 3.67
CA TRP A 190 -1.03 -6.73 3.29
C TRP A 190 -1.05 -6.88 1.77
N THR A 191 -1.13 -8.13 1.33
CA THR A 191 -1.52 -8.48 -0.03
C THR A 191 -2.95 -8.97 0.00
N SER A 192 -3.72 -8.67 -1.04
CA SER A 192 -5.05 -9.23 -1.18
C SER A 192 -5.03 -10.75 -1.35
N GLY A 193 -6.08 -11.40 -0.86
CA GLY A 193 -6.18 -12.87 -0.83
C GLY A 193 -6.45 -13.50 -2.20
N PRO A 194 -6.01 -14.74 -2.45
CA PRO A 194 -6.10 -15.38 -3.77
C PRO A 194 -7.53 -15.57 -4.30
N ASN A 195 -8.56 -15.39 -3.46
CA ASN A 195 -9.96 -15.51 -3.83
C ASN A 195 -10.60 -14.17 -4.23
N MET A 196 -9.97 -13.04 -3.90
CA MET A 196 -10.40 -11.68 -4.24
C MET A 196 -11.85 -11.38 -3.82
N ALA A 197 -12.34 -12.04 -2.77
CA ALA A 197 -13.74 -11.95 -2.35
C ALA A 197 -14.08 -10.55 -1.82
N THR A 198 -13.07 -9.89 -1.25
CA THR A 198 -13.13 -8.56 -0.63
C THR A 198 -12.09 -7.62 -1.24
N ALA A 199 -11.75 -7.79 -2.51
CA ALA A 199 -10.65 -7.07 -3.16
C ALA A 199 -10.72 -5.52 -3.06
N LEU A 200 -11.93 -4.95 -2.96
CA LEU A 200 -12.16 -3.51 -2.78
C LEU A 200 -12.55 -3.14 -1.34
N THR A 201 -12.29 -4.03 -0.39
CA THR A 201 -12.61 -3.85 1.02
C THR A 201 -11.41 -4.18 1.86
N PHE A 202 -10.89 -3.19 2.59
CA PHE A 202 -9.88 -3.44 3.60
C PHE A 202 -10.57 -3.61 4.95
N ASP A 203 -10.47 -4.80 5.52
CA ASP A 203 -11.10 -5.20 6.78
C ASP A 203 -10.10 -5.64 7.86
N ASN A 204 -8.80 -5.60 7.55
CA ASN A 204 -7.74 -5.79 8.52
C ASN A 204 -7.58 -4.56 9.43
N ASP A 205 -6.95 -4.78 10.58
CA ASP A 205 -6.75 -3.72 11.56
C ASP A 205 -5.46 -3.91 12.36
N MET A 206 -5.02 -2.82 13.00
CA MET A 206 -3.94 -2.77 13.98
C MET A 206 -4.54 -2.44 15.35
N ILE A 207 -4.61 -3.42 16.24
CA ILE A 207 -5.20 -3.21 17.57
C ILE A 207 -4.27 -2.38 18.47
N SER A 208 -4.77 -1.98 19.64
CA SER A 208 -4.13 -1.14 20.66
C SER A 208 -2.67 -1.49 21.04
N ASN A 209 -2.25 -2.75 20.83
CA ASN A 209 -0.87 -3.22 21.10
C ASN A 209 0.04 -3.17 19.87
N GLY A 210 -0.45 -2.68 18.74
CA GLY A 210 0.25 -2.67 17.47
C GLY A 210 0.45 -4.03 16.84
N THR A 211 -0.38 -5.01 17.20
CA THR A 211 -0.46 -6.30 16.53
C THR A 211 -1.52 -6.25 15.45
N THR A 212 -1.24 -6.89 14.32
CA THR A 212 -2.18 -7.05 13.22
C THR A 212 -3.30 -8.03 13.61
N THR A 213 -4.51 -7.73 13.14
CA THR A 213 -5.61 -8.70 13.06
C THR A 213 -5.93 -8.95 11.61
N GLN A 214 -6.08 -10.23 11.26
CA GLN A 214 -6.48 -10.63 9.93
C GLN A 214 -7.98 -10.93 9.90
N ALA A 215 -8.69 -10.22 9.05
CA ALA A 215 -10.06 -10.48 8.64
C ALA A 215 -10.08 -10.70 7.11
N GLY A 216 -11.18 -11.23 6.59
CA GLY A 216 -11.31 -11.42 5.15
C GLY A 216 -10.31 -12.42 4.56
N ASP A 217 -9.87 -12.14 3.33
CA ASP A 217 -8.89 -12.95 2.60
C ASP A 217 -7.50 -12.30 2.45
N ASP A 218 -7.38 -11.02 2.81
CA ASP A 218 -6.11 -10.27 2.79
C ASP A 218 -5.06 -10.89 3.74
N VAL A 219 -3.83 -11.04 3.26
CA VAL A 219 -2.73 -11.70 3.95
C VAL A 219 -1.64 -10.70 4.32
N GLU A 220 -1.26 -10.69 5.59
CA GLU A 220 -0.20 -9.82 6.09
C GLU A 220 1.18 -10.16 5.49
N ILE A 221 1.89 -9.13 5.04
CA ILE A 221 3.30 -9.20 4.66
C ILE A 221 4.13 -9.04 5.94
N THR A 222 4.32 -10.15 6.64
CA THR A 222 4.84 -10.18 8.02
C THR A 222 6.15 -9.44 8.27
N ASP A 223 7.04 -9.32 7.26
CA ASP A 223 8.30 -8.59 7.40
C ASP A 223 8.17 -7.08 7.15
N LEU A 224 6.98 -6.61 6.77
CA LEU A 224 6.60 -5.20 6.67
C LEU A 224 5.70 -4.75 7.82
N THR A 225 5.64 -5.50 8.92
CA THR A 225 4.95 -5.09 10.15
C THR A 225 5.94 -4.46 11.12
N LEU A 226 5.69 -3.20 11.47
CA LEU A 226 6.54 -2.37 12.29
C LEU A 226 5.73 -1.73 13.41
N LEU A 227 6.25 -1.90 14.62
CA LEU A 227 5.80 -1.20 15.81
C LEU A 227 6.94 -0.30 16.31
N VAL A 228 6.68 1.00 16.41
CA VAL A 228 7.57 1.99 17.02
C VAL A 228 6.97 2.47 18.33
N GLY A 229 7.82 2.55 19.35
CA GLY A 229 7.46 2.83 20.74
C GLY A 229 7.15 1.55 21.53
N ASP A 230 7.27 1.66 22.84
CA ASP A 230 7.22 0.55 23.82
C ASP A 230 5.79 0.02 24.09
#